data_AF-A0A969EK91-F1
#
_entry.id   AF-A0A969EK91-F1
#
_cell.length_a   1.000
_cell.length_b   1.000
_cell.length_c   1.000
_cell.angle_alpha   90.00
_cell.angle_beta   90.00
_cell.angle_gamma   90.00
#
_symmetry.space_group_name_H-M   'P 1'
#
loop_
_entity.id
_entity.type
_entity.pdbx_description
1 polymer ?
#
loop_
_entity_poly.entity_id
_entity_poly.type
_entity_poly.pdbx_seq_one_letter_code
_entity_poly.pdbx_strand_id
1 'polypeptide(L)' 'MKTTMLEYCKMILGKVCFNRRLYRKEFRKSRQWLTESEREELKRWLRENRLMPSYHLKSYQ' A
#
# COMPACT_ATOMS: atom_id res chain seq x y z
N MET A 1 3.61 -6.23 21.17
CA MET A 1 4.21 -5.41 20.10
C MET A 1 3.16 -4.44 19.59
N LYS A 2 3.49 -3.15 19.47
CA LYS A 2 2.55 -2.14 18.99
C LYS A 2 2.61 -2.14 17.47
N THR A 3 1.58 -2.69 16.81
CA THR A 3 1.50 -2.67 15.34
C THR A 3 1.38 -1.23 14.87
N THR A 4 2.31 -0.79 14.03
CA THR A 4 2.23 0.55 13.43
C THR A 4 1.15 0.57 12.34
N MET A 5 0.62 1.75 12.01
CA MET A 5 -0.36 1.88 10.94
C MET A 5 0.22 1.39 9.59
N LEU A 6 1.51 1.62 9.38
CA LEU A 6 2.24 1.10 8.23
C LEU A 6 2.26 -0.43 8.16
N GLU A 7 2.61 -1.11 9.25
CA GLU A 7 2.61 -2.58 9.31
C GLU A 7 1.23 -3.16 9.11
N TYR A 8 0.21 -2.53 9.71
CA TYR A 8 -1.19 -2.91 9.49
C TYR A 8 -1.56 -2.82 8.00
N CYS A 9 -1.18 -1.71 7.33
CA CYS A 9 -1.40 -1.55 5.90
C CYS A 9 -0.66 -2.60 5.06
N LYS A 10 0.62 -2.89 5.36
CA LYS A 10 1.42 -3.94 4.69
C LYS A 10 0.73 -5.31 4.82
N MET A 11 0.28 -5.67 6.02
CA MET A 11 -0.42 -6.92 6.27
C MET A 11 -1.74 -7.02 5.49
N ILE A 12 -2.59 -5.99 5.56
CA ILE A 12 -3.88 -6.01 4.85
C ILE A 12 -3.66 -6.08 3.35
N LEU A 13 -2.78 -5.24 2.79
CA LEU A 13 -2.48 -5.24 1.35
C LEU A 13 -1.90 -6.57 0.87
N GLY A 14 -1.05 -7.21 1.67
CA GLY A 14 -0.55 -8.56 1.40
C GLY A 14 -1.67 -9.60 1.39
N LYS A 15 -2.62 -9.52 2.33
CA LYS A 15 -3.76 -10.45 2.40
C LYS A 15 -4.76 -10.25 1.26
N VAL A 16 -5.01 -9.02 0.83
CA VAL A 16 -6.05 -8.73 -0.19
C VAL A 16 -5.50 -8.62 -1.61
N CYS A 17 -4.21 -8.88 -1.84
CA CYS A 17 -3.54 -8.69 -3.13
C CYS A 17 -4.15 -9.49 -4.28
N PHE A 18 -4.73 -10.65 -3.98
CA PHE A 18 -5.40 -11.50 -4.97
C PHE A 18 -6.71 -10.89 -5.50
N ASN A 19 -7.36 -10.00 -4.73
CA ASN A 19 -8.60 -9.36 -5.12
C ASN A 19 -8.36 -7.90 -5.52
N ARG A 20 -8.24 -7.67 -6.82
CA ARG A 20 -7.97 -6.33 -7.40
C ARG A 20 -8.95 -5.24 -6.95
N ARG A 21 -10.23 -5.55 -6.74
CA ARG A 21 -11.23 -4.56 -6.30
C ARG A 21 -11.04 -4.20 -4.83
N LEU A 22 -10.82 -5.19 -3.98
CA LEU A 22 -10.59 -5.00 -2.55
C LEU A 22 -9.23 -4.34 -2.30
N TYR A 23 -8.18 -4.82 -2.96
CA TYR A 23 -6.83 -4.25 -2.90
C TYR A 23 -6.83 -2.75 -3.20
N ARG A 24 -7.52 -2.30 -4.25
CA ARG A 24 -7.63 -0.86 -4.55
C ARG A 24 -8.30 -0.07 -3.44
N LYS A 25 -9.34 -0.63 -2.80
CA LYS A 25 -10.02 0.04 -1.67
C LYS A 25 -9.08 0.20 -0.49
N GLU A 26 -8.40 -0.88 -0.10
CA GLU A 26 -7.46 -0.85 1.04
C GLU A 26 -6.22 0.00 0.74
N PHE A 27 -5.71 -0.01 -0.49
CA PHE A 27 -4.60 0.86 -0.91
C PHE A 27 -4.98 2.34 -0.88
N ARG A 28 -6.24 2.69 -1.18
CA ARG A 28 -6.70 4.07 -1.04
C ARG A 28 -6.79 4.49 0.43
N LYS A 29 -7.20 3.58 1.31
CA LYS A 29 -7.25 3.83 2.77
C LYS A 29 -5.85 3.99 3.37
N SER A 30 -4.89 3.15 2.98
CA SER A 30 -3.52 3.28 3.47
C SER A 30 -2.93 4.64 3.12
N ARG A 31 -3.21 5.18 1.93
CA ARG A 31 -2.82 6.55 1.57
C ARG A 31 -3.47 7.63 2.43
N GLN A 32 -4.63 7.41 3.03
CA GLN A 32 -5.27 8.38 3.93
C GLN A 32 -4.72 8.29 5.36
N TRP A 33 -4.39 7.08 5.81
CA TRP A 33 -3.96 6.84 7.19
C TRP A 33 -2.46 7.05 7.43
N LEU A 34 -1.65 6.93 6.38
CA LEU A 34 -0.20 7.03 6.49
C LEU A 34 0.29 8.46 6.25
N THR A 35 1.31 8.84 7.02
CA THR A 35 2.13 10.03 6.79
C THR A 35 2.91 9.94 5.48
N GLU A 36 3.49 11.04 5.02
CA GLU A 36 4.26 11.06 3.78
C GLU A 36 5.46 10.08 3.79
N SER A 37 6.22 10.06 4.89
CA SER A 37 7.34 9.12 5.08
C SER A 37 6.89 7.66 5.05
N GLU A 38 5.78 7.34 5.73
CA GLU A 38 5.22 5.99 5.74
C GLU A 38 4.67 5.59 4.36
N ARG A 39 4.13 6.53 3.58
CA ARG A 39 3.69 6.26 2.21
C ARG A 39 4.87 5.91 1.31
N GLU A 40 5.99 6.61 1.43
CA GLU A 40 7.21 6.29 0.67
C GLU A 40 7.77 4.92 1.05
N GLU A 41 7.77 4.59 2.34
CA GLU A 41 8.16 3.25 2.80
C GLU A 41 7.20 2.16 2.29
N LEU A 42 5.88 2.40 2.35
CA LEU A 42 4.89 1.47 1.79
C LEU A 42 5.09 1.28 0.28
N LYS A 43 5.36 2.35 -0.49
CA LYS A 43 5.65 2.26 -1.93
C LYS A 43 6.91 1.45 -2.21
N ARG A 44 7.96 1.60 -1.40
CA ARG A 44 9.18 0.79 -1.51
C ARG A 44 8.87 -0.68 -1.29
N TRP A 45 8.19 -1.00 -0.20
CA TRP A 45 7.79 -2.36 0.13
C TRP A 45 6.93 -3.01 -0.97
N LEU A 46 5.96 -2.27 -1.53
CA LEU A 46 5.13 -2.75 -2.64
C LEU A 46 5.92 -3.05 -3.92
N ARG A 47 6.95 -2.25 -4.22
CA ARG A 47 7.86 -2.49 -5.35
C ARG A 47 8.68 -3.75 -5.15
N GLU A 48 9.30 -3.90 -3.97
CA GLU A 48 10.10 -5.07 -3.61
C GLU A 48 9.28 -6.37 -3.66
N ASN A 49 8.03 -6.32 -3.20
CA ASN A 49 7.14 -7.49 -3.18
C ASN A 49 6.38 -7.72 -4.48
N ARG A 50 6.61 -6.93 -5.54
CA ARG A 50 5.88 -6.98 -6.83
C ARG A 50 4.35 -6.84 -6.66
N LEU A 51 3.93 -6.14 -5.61
CA LEU A 51 2.52 -5.84 -5.29
C LEU A 51 2.09 -4.47 -5.83
N MET A 52 2.99 -3.77 -6.53
CA MET A 52 2.73 -2.44 -7.08
C MET A 52 1.53 -2.47 -8.05
N PRO A 53 0.45 -1.72 -7.77
CA PRO A 53 -0.68 -1.68 -8.69
C PRO A 53 -0.28 -0.99 -10.00
N SER A 54 -0.50 -1.66 -11.14
CA SER A 54 -0.14 -1.17 -12.48
C SER A 54 -0.82 0.14 -12.91
N TYR A 55 -1.77 0.65 -12.13
CA TYR A 55 -2.52 1.88 -12.41
C TYR A 55 -1.83 3.16 -11.88
N HIS A 56 -0.69 3.03 -11.17
CA HIS A 56 0.01 4.18 -10.56
C HIS A 56 1.11 4.80 -11.43
N LEU A 57 1.32 4.30 -12.65
CA LEU A 57 2.34 4.81 -13.59
C LEU A 57 1.95 6.12 -14.32
N LYS A 58 0.82 6.77 -13.99
CA LYS A 58 0.30 7.93 -14.76
C LYS A 58 0.31 9.29 -14.06
N SER A 59 0.92 9.45 -12.88
CA SER A 59 0.93 10.77 -12.24
C SER A 59 2.07 10.92 -11.24
N TYR A 60 3.27 11.08 -11.79
CA TYR A 60 4.34 11.96 -11.29
C TYR A 60 5.16 12.32 -12.55
N GLN A 61 4.62 13.26 -13.33
CA GLN A 61 5.45 14.29 -13.95
C GLN A 61 5.79 15.31 -12.86
#